data_AF-A0A1P8UQB7-F1
#
_entry.id   AF-A0A1P8UQB7-F1
#
_cell.length_a   1.000
_cell.length_b   1.000
_cell.length_c   1.000
_cell.angle_alpha   90.00
_cell.angle_beta   90.00
_cell.angle_gamma   90.00
#
_symmetry.space_group_name_H-M   'P 1'
#
loop_
_entity.id
_entity.type
_entity.pdbx_description
1 polymer ?
#
loop_
_entity_poly.entity_id
_entity_poly.type
_entity_poly.pdbx_seq_one_letter_code
_entity_poly.pdbx_strand_id
1 'polypeptide(L)'
;MPRGREAEAIAFYADVLGLDPVEKPAPLRSRGGVWFEGGALRVHLGIEEPFAPARKAHPAFQVANLDAMIARLDRAGLSWRRDIDLPGLRRIYVDDPFGNRIELLEPHAE
;
A
#
# COMPACT_ATOMS: atom_id res chain seq x y z
N MET A 1 6.15 7.27 7.26
CA MET A 1 7.08 6.11 7.29
C MET A 1 8.30 6.45 8.13
N PRO A 2 9.02 5.48 8.71
CA PRO A 2 10.28 5.74 9.41
C PRO A 2 11.39 6.21 8.45
N ARG A 3 12.34 7.01 8.97
CA ARG A 3 13.53 7.44 8.22
C ARG A 3 14.39 6.24 7.82
N GLY A 4 14.92 6.27 6.58
CA GLY A 4 15.94 5.31 6.11
C GLY A 4 15.40 3.95 5.68
N ARG A 5 14.07 3.79 5.59
CA ARG A 5 13.40 2.54 5.19
C ARG A 5 12.74 2.63 3.81
N GLU A 6 13.21 3.53 2.95
CA GLU A 6 12.69 3.74 1.59
C GLU A 6 12.77 2.48 0.73
N ALA A 7 13.82 1.67 0.88
CA ALA A 7 13.95 0.41 0.15
C ALA A 7 12.82 -0.58 0.48
N GLU A 8 12.39 -0.64 1.74
CA GLU A 8 11.28 -1.51 2.17
C GLU A 8 9.94 -0.98 1.65
N ALA A 9 9.77 0.35 1.60
CA ALA A 9 8.61 0.94 0.94
C ALA A 9 8.57 0.58 -0.55
N ILE A 10 9.70 0.65 -1.26
CA ILE A 10 9.76 0.28 -2.68
C ILE A 10 9.44 -1.21 -2.86
N ALA A 11 10.04 -2.10 -2.06
CA ALA A 11 9.77 -3.53 -2.13
C ALA A 11 8.29 -3.86 -1.95
N PHE A 12 7.58 -3.16 -1.07
CA PHE A 12 6.15 -3.38 -0.89
C PHE A 12 5.28 -2.67 -1.94
N TYR A 13 5.38 -1.36 -2.07
CA TYR A 13 4.46 -0.58 -2.91
C TYR A 13 4.74 -0.78 -4.41
N ALA A 14 6.00 -0.96 -4.82
CA ALA A 14 6.34 -1.23 -6.21
C ALA A 14 6.33 -2.73 -6.53
N ASP A 15 7.17 -3.51 -5.84
CA ASP A 15 7.38 -4.90 -6.28
C ASP A 15 6.18 -5.80 -5.94
N VAL A 16 5.43 -5.51 -4.87
CA VAL A 16 4.23 -6.27 -4.49
C VAL A 16 2.95 -5.61 -5.00
N LEU A 17 2.68 -4.35 -4.67
CA LEU A 17 1.42 -3.69 -5.08
C LEU A 17 1.43 -3.22 -6.53
N GLY A 18 2.59 -3.15 -7.19
CA GLY A 18 2.70 -2.78 -8.60
C GLY A 18 2.56 -1.29 -8.88
N LEU A 19 2.84 -0.41 -7.91
CA LEU A 19 2.85 1.03 -8.10
C LEU A 19 4.23 1.53 -8.54
N ASP A 20 4.27 2.49 -9.45
CA ASP A 20 5.54 3.02 -9.95
C ASP A 20 6.13 4.04 -8.98
N PRO A 21 7.39 3.87 -8.49
CA PRO A 21 8.04 4.89 -7.71
C PRO A 21 8.34 6.10 -8.59
N VAL A 22 8.05 7.30 -8.09
CA VAL A 22 8.27 8.54 -8.82
C VAL A 22 9.18 9.50 -8.07
N GLU A 23 9.93 10.29 -8.85
CA GLU A 23 10.80 11.30 -8.28
C GLU A 23 9.97 12.40 -7.61
N LYS A 24 10.30 12.70 -6.36
CA LYS A 24 9.70 13.83 -5.66
C LYS A 24 10.09 15.15 -6.35
N PRO A 25 9.18 16.15 -6.36
CA PRO A 25 9.52 17.49 -6.79
C PRO A 25 10.75 18.02 -6.04
N ALA A 26 11.60 18.79 -6.74
CA ALA A 26 12.88 19.28 -6.20
C ALA A 26 12.78 19.89 -4.78
N PRO A 27 11.78 20.72 -4.43
CA PRO A 27 11.64 21.28 -3.09
C PRO A 27 11.36 20.27 -1.97
N LEU A 28 10.93 19.05 -2.32
CA LEU A 28 10.55 17.99 -1.38
C LEU A 28 11.58 16.86 -1.28
N ARG A 29 12.57 16.79 -2.17
CA ARG A 29 13.56 15.68 -2.21
C ARG A 29 14.34 15.56 -0.90
N SER A 30 14.76 16.67 -0.31
CA SER A 30 15.52 16.69 0.96
C SER A 30 14.74 16.16 2.17
N ARG A 31 13.41 16.01 2.07
CA ARG A 31 12.56 15.50 3.15
C ARG A 31 12.57 13.97 3.26
N GLY A 32 13.23 13.27 2.33
CA GLY A 32 13.26 11.79 2.24
C GLY A 32 11.89 11.15 2.03
N GLY A 33 11.79 9.83 2.13
CA GLY A 33 10.56 9.08 1.80
C GLY A 33 10.34 8.92 0.30
N VAL A 34 9.23 8.28 -0.09
CA VAL A 34 8.98 7.81 -1.47
C VAL A 34 7.57 8.15 -1.92
N TRP A 35 7.41 8.52 -3.20
CA TRP A 35 6.12 8.72 -3.84
C TRP A 35 5.89 7.59 -4.85
N PHE A 36 4.64 7.15 -4.98
CA PHE A 36 4.23 6.12 -5.92
C PHE A 36 2.99 6.53 -6.72
N GLU A 37 2.88 6.01 -7.93
CA GLU A 37 1.80 6.30 -8.87
C GLU A 37 1.23 5.01 -9.50
N GLY A 38 -0.06 5.02 -9.83
CA GLY A 38 -0.70 3.92 -10.56
C GLY A 38 -2.05 4.35 -11.12
N GLY A 39 -2.11 4.63 -12.43
CA GLY A 39 -3.29 5.28 -13.02
C GLY A 39 -3.60 6.61 -12.32
N ALA A 40 -4.80 6.74 -11.75
CA ALA A 40 -5.22 7.92 -10.98
C ALA A 40 -4.74 7.90 -9.51
N LEU A 41 -4.17 6.79 -9.04
CA LEU A 41 -3.68 6.65 -7.67
C LEU A 41 -2.34 7.38 -7.47
N ARG A 42 -2.23 8.06 -6.34
CA ARG A 42 -1.01 8.72 -5.83
C ARG A 42 -0.84 8.32 -4.36
N VAL A 43 0.32 7.77 -4.00
CA VAL A 43 0.66 7.42 -2.61
C VAL A 43 1.94 8.13 -2.21
N HIS A 44 1.88 8.94 -1.15
CA HIS A 44 3.03 9.69 -0.67
C HIS A 44 3.42 9.20 0.74
N LEU A 45 4.59 8.59 0.85
CA LEU A 45 5.15 8.22 2.14
C LEU A 45 6.14 9.30 2.57
N GLY A 46 5.67 10.22 3.42
CA GLY A 46 6.53 11.17 4.11
C GLY A 46 7.29 10.50 5.27
N ILE A 47 8.54 10.91 5.48
CA ILE A 47 9.24 10.57 6.72
C ILE A 47 8.56 11.30 7.89
N GLU A 48 8.35 10.58 8.98
CA GLU A 48 7.84 11.12 10.24
C GLU A 48 8.71 10.63 11.40
N GLU A 49 9.01 11.52 12.35
CA GLU A 49 9.81 11.23 13.54
C GLU A 49 9.21 11.93 14.77
N PRO A 50 8.75 11.19 15.79
CA PRO A 50 8.61 9.73 15.83
C PRO A 50 7.50 9.23 14.90
N PHE A 51 7.71 8.11 14.22
CA PHE A 51 6.68 7.47 13.40
C PHE A 51 5.78 6.56 14.24
N ALA A 52 4.46 6.65 14.03
CA ALA A 52 3.48 5.71 14.57
C ALA A 52 2.56 5.20 13.45
N PRO A 53 2.33 3.88 13.32
CA PRO A 53 1.51 3.34 12.24
C PRO A 53 0.02 3.62 12.41
N ALA A 54 -0.65 3.93 11.31
CA ALA A 54 -2.11 4.02 11.23
C ALA A 54 -2.72 2.62 11.15
N ARG A 55 -3.06 2.05 12.32
CA ARG A 55 -3.56 0.66 12.44
C ARG A 55 -5.05 0.50 12.15
N LYS A 56 -5.81 1.61 12.10
CA LYS A 56 -7.28 1.61 11.89
C LYS A 56 -7.71 2.50 10.75
N ALA A 57 -7.33 3.78 10.72
CA ALA A 57 -7.54 4.62 9.54
C ALA A 57 -6.64 4.12 8.42
N HIS A 58 -7.18 3.94 7.22
CA HIS A 58 -6.45 3.37 6.09
C HIS A 58 -7.01 3.87 4.75
N PRO A 59 -6.17 3.93 3.71
CA PRO A 59 -6.65 3.99 2.35
C PRO A 59 -7.13 2.61 1.89
N ALA A 60 -8.06 2.63 0.93
CA ALA A 60 -8.50 1.45 0.22
C ALA A 60 -8.10 1.53 -1.25
N PHE A 61 -7.49 0.47 -1.76
CA PHE A 61 -7.10 0.34 -3.15
C PHE A 61 -7.98 -0.69 -3.82
N GLN A 62 -8.69 -0.24 -4.85
CA GLN A 62 -9.40 -1.13 -5.74
C GLN A 62 -8.40 -1.86 -6.64
N VAL A 63 -8.47 -3.18 -6.64
CA VAL A 63 -7.69 -4.06 -7.52
C VAL A 63 -8.60 -4.71 -8.54
N ALA A 64 -8.08 -4.95 -9.74
CA ALA A 64 -8.83 -5.58 -10.82
C ALA A 64 -9.09 -7.09 -10.59
N ASN A 65 -8.28 -7.72 -9.75
CA ASN A 65 -8.42 -9.14 -9.38
C ASN A 65 -7.79 -9.37 -8.00
N LEU A 66 -8.63 -9.57 -6.98
CA LEU A 66 -8.18 -9.73 -5.59
C LEU A 66 -7.47 -11.07 -5.37
N ASP A 67 -7.86 -12.15 -6.04
CA ASP A 67 -7.19 -13.46 -5.90
C ASP A 67 -5.76 -13.42 -6.44
N ALA A 68 -5.56 -12.75 -7.58
CA ALA A 68 -4.23 -12.54 -8.14
C ALA A 68 -3.34 -11.71 -7.21
N MET A 69 -3.92 -10.70 -6.54
CA MET A 69 -3.22 -9.89 -5.55
C MET A 69 -2.89 -10.71 -4.28
N ILE A 70 -3.82 -11.51 -3.77
CA ILE A 70 -3.60 -12.44 -2.66
C ILE A 70 -2.43 -13.39 -2.98
N ALA A 71 -2.45 -14.01 -4.16
CA ALA A 71 -1.37 -14.90 -4.57
C ALA A 71 -0.01 -14.18 -4.68
N ARG A 72 0.00 -12.87 -5.00
CA ARG A 72 1.22 -12.06 -5.02
C ARG A 72 1.72 -11.75 -3.60
N LEU A 73 0.81 -11.45 -2.66
CA LEU A 73 1.12 -11.30 -1.24
C LEU A 73 1.71 -12.59 -0.65
N ASP A 74 1.07 -13.74 -0.93
CA ASP A 74 1.53 -15.04 -0.44
C ASP A 74 2.93 -15.39 -0.97
N ARG A 75 3.20 -15.14 -2.27
CA ARG A 75 4.55 -15.32 -2.86
C ARG A 75 5.60 -14.40 -2.24
N ALA A 76 5.20 -13.22 -1.78
CA ALA A 76 6.07 -12.28 -1.08
C ALA A 76 6.21 -12.60 0.42
N GLY A 77 5.53 -13.64 0.93
CA GLY A 77 5.53 -14.00 2.35
C GLY A 77 4.79 -13.01 3.24
N LEU A 78 3.90 -12.20 2.67
CA LEU A 78 3.15 -11.17 3.39
C LEU A 78 1.83 -11.72 3.91
N SER A 79 1.61 -11.57 5.22
CA SER A 79 0.35 -11.93 5.84
C SER A 79 -0.75 -10.93 5.47
N TRP A 80 -1.94 -11.44 5.21
CA TRP A 80 -3.15 -10.66 5.00
C TRP A 80 -4.29 -11.23 5.84
N ARG A 81 -5.31 -10.42 6.06
CA ARG A 81 -6.50 -10.80 6.84
C ARG A 81 -7.76 -10.50 6.06
N ARG A 82 -8.68 -11.45 5.99
CA ARG A 82 -10.04 -11.22 5.51
C ARG A 82 -10.85 -10.56 6.63
N ASP A 83 -11.78 -9.70 6.25
CA ASP A 83 -12.82 -9.18 7.13
C ASP A 83 -14.18 -9.52 6.51
N ILE A 84 -15.27 -9.09 7.13
CA ILE A 84 -16.62 -9.28 6.60
C ILE A 84 -16.71 -8.64 5.22
N ASP A 85 -17.10 -9.45 4.23
CA ASP A 85 -17.43 -8.99 2.89
C ASP A 85 -18.62 -8.03 2.97
N LEU A 86 -18.53 -6.93 2.22
CA LEU A 86 -19.61 -5.96 2.14
C LEU A 86 -20.49 -6.29 0.93
N PRO A 87 -21.80 -5.95 0.95
CA PRO A 87 -22.63 -6.10 -0.23
C PRO A 87 -21.98 -5.42 -1.44
N GLY A 88 -21.73 -6.18 -2.51
CA GLY A 88 -21.16 -5.64 -3.75
C GLY A 88 -19.64 -5.60 -3.84
N LEU A 89 -18.87 -6.01 -2.81
CA LEU A 89 -17.42 -6.12 -2.92
C LEU A 89 -16.81 -7.18 -1.99
N ARG A 90 -15.67 -7.71 -2.41
CA ARG A 90 -14.78 -8.52 -1.56
C ARG A 90 -13.53 -7.73 -1.18
N ARG A 91 -12.98 -8.00 0.01
CA ARG A 91 -11.83 -7.26 0.52
C ARG A 91 -10.93 -8.06 1.46
N ILE A 92 -9.70 -7.58 1.58
CA ILE A 92 -8.73 -8.00 2.60
C ILE A 92 -8.01 -6.77 3.14
N TYR A 93 -7.35 -6.95 4.27
CA TYR A 93 -6.35 -6.00 4.76
C TYR A 93 -4.96 -6.63 4.74
N VAL A 94 -3.98 -5.81 4.40
CA VAL A 94 -2.56 -6.08 4.55
C VAL A 94 -1.94 -4.92 5.33
N ASP A 95 -0.88 -5.17 6.08
CA ASP A 95 -0.11 -4.09 6.68
C ASP A 95 1.12 -3.82 5.80
N ASP A 96 1.41 -2.54 5.57
CA ASP A 96 2.67 -2.14 4.92
C ASP A 96 3.88 -2.51 5.81
N PRO A 97 5.13 -2.38 5.34
CA PRO A 97 6.34 -2.73 6.11
C PRO A 97 6.52 -1.95 7.41
N PHE A 98 5.69 -0.92 7.63
CA PHE A 98 5.72 -0.03 8.78
C PHE A 98 4.54 -0.26 9.73
N GLY A 99 3.60 -1.16 9.37
CA GLY A 99 2.42 -1.50 10.15
C GLY A 99 1.19 -0.64 9.86
N ASN A 100 1.21 0.20 8.82
CA ASN A 100 0.01 0.92 8.37
C ASN A 100 -0.94 -0.07 7.69
N ARG A 101 -2.21 -0.02 8.05
CA ARG A 101 -3.23 -0.83 7.40
C ARG A 101 -3.48 -0.32 5.97
N ILE A 102 -3.59 -1.23 5.02
CA ILE A 102 -4.05 -1.00 3.65
C ILE A 102 -5.22 -1.95 3.38
N GLU A 103 -6.30 -1.43 2.81
CA GLU A 103 -7.39 -2.27 2.29
C GLU A 103 -7.18 -2.52 0.80
N LEU A 104 -7.34 -3.79 0.41
CA LEU A 104 -7.36 -4.20 -1.00
C LEU A 104 -8.75 -4.76 -1.27
N LEU A 105 -9.45 -4.20 -2.25
CA LEU A 105 -10.83 -4.57 -2.54
C LEU A 105 -11.08 -4.75 -4.03
N GLU A 106 -12.07 -5.58 -4.35
CA GLU A 106 -12.56 -5.80 -5.70
C GLU A 106 -14.09 -5.76 -5.66
N PRO A 107 -14.73 -4.80 -6.34
CA PRO A 107 -16.17 -4.80 -6.54
C PRO A 107 -16.61 -6.05 -7.30
N HIS A 108 -17.77 -6.59 -6.96
CA HIS A 108 -18.41 -7.59 -7.82
C HIS A 108 -18.76 -6.95 -9.16
N ALA A 109 -18.64 -7.73 -10.25
CA ALA A 109 -19.14 -7.28 -11.54
C ALA A 109 -20.65 -6.99 -11.42
N GLU A 110 -21.06 -5.83 -11.93
CA GLU A 110 -22.48 -5.48 -12.09
C GLU A 110 -23.20 -6.42 -13.05
#